data_AF-A0A4V1UEY4-F1
#
_entry.id   AF-A0A4V1UEY4-F1
#
_cell.length_a   1.000
_cell.length_b   1.000
_cell.length_c   1.000
_cell.angle_alpha   90.00
_cell.angle_beta   90.00
_cell.angle_gamma   90.00
#
_symmetry.space_group_name_H-M   'P 1'
#
loop_
_entity.id
_entity.type
_entity.pdbx_description
1 polymer ?
#
loop_
_entity_poly.entity_id
_entity_poly.type
_entity_poly.pdbx_seq_one_letter_code
_entity_poly.pdbx_strand_id
1 'polypeptide(L)'
;HGAAKVISIFVVTREQDHMIDFRNRRHSGTLSTYTTLPYATSFTNELIKPAVALVDELYREGTLYKKAGVMLSGIVPDSSVQGNLFVAGNNNRERKLMDMIDNVNFSQRDDVLKFAASGTTRDWKMRQALRSGRYTTRWEELYEVS
;
A
#
# COMPACT_ATOMS: atom_id res chain seq x y z
N HIS A 1 -10.42 -15.42 1.02
CA HIS A 1 -9.16 -14.94 1.62
C HIS A 1 -7.99 -15.60 0.92
N GLY A 2 -6.97 -14.83 0.53
CA GLY A 2 -5.78 -15.33 -0.14
C GLY A 2 -4.53 -14.78 0.54
N ALA A 3 -3.44 -15.55 0.50
CA ALA A 3 -2.16 -15.22 1.09
C ALA A 3 -1.14 -14.89 0.00
N ALA A 4 -0.34 -13.85 0.17
CA ALA A 4 0.65 -13.43 -0.82
C ALA A 4 2.00 -14.10 -0.56
N LYS A 5 2.67 -14.55 -1.63
CA LYS A 5 4.03 -15.14 -1.56
C LYS A 5 5.11 -14.16 -1.99
N VAL A 6 4.76 -13.14 -2.77
CA VAL A 6 5.70 -12.16 -3.31
C VAL A 6 5.22 -10.75 -2.97
N ILE A 7 6.16 -9.91 -2.54
CA ILE A 7 5.94 -8.49 -2.29
C ILE A 7 6.87 -7.73 -3.20
N SER A 8 6.31 -6.77 -3.93
CA SER A 8 7.06 -5.84 -4.76
C SER A 8 6.73 -4.41 -4.39
N ILE A 9 7.71 -3.53 -4.51
CA ILE A 9 7.58 -2.12 -4.22
C ILE A 9 8.04 -1.34 -5.42
N PHE A 10 7.34 -0.25 -5.70
CA PHE A 10 7.78 0.74 -6.65
C PHE A 10 7.73 2.14 -6.03
N VAL A 11 8.69 2.96 -6.42
CA VAL A 11 8.74 4.39 -6.13
C VAL A 11 8.89 5.14 -7.45
N VAL A 12 8.14 6.22 -7.61
CA VAL A 12 8.20 7.10 -8.77
C VAL A 12 8.83 8.40 -8.32
N THR A 13 9.97 8.76 -8.90
CA THR A 13 10.69 9.99 -8.66
C THR A 13 10.10 11.15 -9.45
N ARG A 14 10.28 12.35 -8.93
CA ARG A 14 10.01 13.60 -9.65
C ARG A 14 11.23 13.91 -10.49
N GLU A 15 11.19 13.54 -11.76
CA GLU A 15 12.12 14.04 -12.75
C GLU A 15 12.10 15.58 -12.71
N GLN A 16 13.26 16.18 -12.45
CA GLN A 16 13.54 17.58 -12.73
C GLN A 16 14.19 17.60 -14.11
N ASP A 17 13.40 17.74 -15.17
CA ASP A 17 13.87 18.43 -16.37
C ASP A 17 12.71 18.76 -17.31
N HIS A 18 12.39 20.05 -17.34
CA HIS A 18 11.63 20.71 -18.40
C HIS A 18 12.57 21.05 -19.57
N MET A 19 13.39 20.10 -20.03
CA MET A 19 14.04 20.22 -21.32
C MET A 19 13.91 18.91 -22.10
N ILE A 20 13.21 19.05 -23.20
CA ILE A 20 12.77 18.00 -24.10
C ILE A 20 13.97 17.32 -24.73
N ASP A 21 14.13 16.02 -24.49
CA ASP A 21 14.72 15.12 -25.48
C ASP A 21 13.73 13.98 -25.81
N PHE A 22 13.05 14.12 -26.95
CA PHE A 22 12.03 13.19 -27.42
C PHE A 22 12.60 11.82 -27.84
N ARG A 23 13.93 11.63 -27.84
CA ARG A 23 14.55 10.37 -28.29
C ARG A 23 14.91 9.39 -27.18
N ASN A 24 14.91 9.79 -25.91
CA ASN A 24 15.46 8.96 -24.83
C ASN A 24 14.50 8.66 -23.67
N ARG A 25 13.23 8.34 -23.96
CA ARG A 25 12.24 7.85 -22.98
C ARG A 25 12.52 6.41 -22.50
N ARG A 26 13.74 6.10 -22.06
CA ARG A 26 14.07 4.77 -21.52
C ARG A 26 14.35 4.75 -20.01
N HIS A 27 14.51 5.92 -19.38
CA HIS A 27 14.63 6.02 -17.93
C HIS A 27 13.33 6.57 -17.37
N SER A 28 12.27 5.74 -17.38
CA SER A 28 11.11 6.02 -16.54
C SER A 28 11.61 6.23 -15.12
N GLY A 29 11.30 7.36 -14.48
CA GLY A 29 11.63 7.67 -13.09
C GLY A 29 10.98 6.73 -12.07
N THR A 30 10.68 5.48 -12.42
CA THR A 30 10.14 4.47 -11.55
C THR A 30 11.23 3.46 -11.20
N LEU A 31 11.53 3.34 -9.91
CA LEU A 31 12.41 2.30 -9.37
C LEU A 31 11.53 1.25 -8.70
N SER A 32 11.86 -0.02 -8.87
CA SER A 32 11.13 -1.12 -8.22
C SER A 32 12.04 -2.24 -7.78
N THR A 33 11.72 -2.85 -6.65
CA THR A 33 12.38 -4.05 -6.12
C THR A 33 11.31 -5.03 -5.61
N TYR A 34 11.67 -6.28 -5.41
CA TYR A 34 10.76 -7.29 -4.89
C TYR A 34 11.48 -8.32 -4.04
N THR A 35 10.72 -9.02 -3.21
CA THR A 35 11.20 -10.18 -2.45
C THR A 35 10.15 -11.28 -2.42
N THR A 36 10.61 -12.51 -2.26
CA THR A 36 9.76 -13.69 -2.08
C THR A 36 9.75 -14.06 -0.60
N LEU A 37 8.55 -14.18 -0.03
CA LEU A 37 8.36 -14.52 1.37
C LEU A 37 8.68 -16.00 1.61
N PRO A 38 9.23 -16.37 2.78
CA PRO A 38 9.52 -17.77 3.13
C PRO A 38 8.26 -18.64 3.12
N TYR A 39 7.10 -18.07 3.44
CA TYR A 39 5.78 -18.67 3.34
C TYR A 39 4.77 -17.62 2.86
N ALA A 40 3.66 -18.06 2.27
CA ALA A 40 2.62 -17.12 1.87
C ALA A 40 1.86 -16.64 3.11
N THR A 41 1.61 -15.35 3.23
CA THR A 41 0.90 -14.76 4.39
C THR A 41 -0.10 -13.70 3.94
N SER A 42 -1.19 -13.58 4.71
CA SER A 42 -2.20 -12.52 4.57
C SER A 42 -2.12 -11.51 5.71
N PHE A 43 -1.17 -11.67 6.64
CA PHE A 43 -1.09 -10.88 7.85
C PHE A 43 -0.32 -9.58 7.64
N THR A 44 -0.99 -8.45 7.84
CA THR A 44 -0.43 -7.13 7.55
C THR A 44 0.85 -6.84 8.34
N ASN A 45 0.94 -7.26 9.60
CA ASN A 45 2.15 -7.11 10.43
C ASN A 45 3.37 -7.87 9.88
N GLU A 46 3.16 -8.97 9.18
CA GLU A 46 4.24 -9.72 8.52
C GLU A 46 4.60 -9.14 7.16
N LEU A 47 3.62 -8.58 6.43
CA LEU A 47 3.83 -7.94 5.13
C LEU A 47 4.53 -6.57 5.24
N ILE A 48 4.28 -5.82 6.32
CA ILE A 48 4.88 -4.49 6.53
C ILE A 48 6.41 -4.57 6.62
N LYS A 49 6.95 -5.56 7.34
CA LYS A 49 8.41 -5.67 7.59
C LYS A 49 9.25 -5.74 6.30
N PRO A 50 9.03 -6.72 5.40
CA PRO A 50 9.73 -6.77 4.12
C PRO A 50 9.39 -5.56 3.25
N ALA A 51 8.17 -5.01 3.33
CA ALA A 51 7.84 -3.83 2.56
C ALA A 51 8.68 -2.60 2.97
N VAL A 52 8.86 -2.35 4.27
CA VAL A 52 9.72 -1.26 4.74
C VAL A 52 11.17 -1.48 4.30
N ALA A 53 11.70 -2.69 4.46
CA ALA A 53 13.06 -3.01 4.04
C ALA A 53 13.29 -2.76 2.53
N LEU A 54 12.34 -3.16 1.68
CA LEU A 54 12.41 -2.91 0.24
C LEU A 54 12.32 -1.42 -0.12
N VAL A 55 11.56 -0.61 0.63
CA VAL A 55 11.56 0.86 0.43
C VAL A 55 12.91 1.45 0.82
N ASP A 56 13.50 1.01 1.93
CA ASP A 56 14.79 1.51 2.40
C ASP A 56 15.90 1.25 1.38
N GLU A 57 15.84 0.13 0.65
CA GLU A 57 16.75 -0.17 -0.47
C GLU A 57 16.59 0.78 -1.67
N LEU A 58 15.35 1.20 -1.96
CA LEU A 58 15.05 2.10 -3.08
C LEU A 58 15.19 3.58 -2.71
N TYR A 59 15.18 3.89 -1.42
CA TYR A 59 15.26 5.24 -0.92
C TYR A 59 16.66 5.82 -1.14
N ARG A 60 16.69 7.05 -1.66
CA ARG A 60 17.89 7.82 -1.92
C ARG A 60 17.67 9.21 -1.35
N GLU A 61 18.52 9.58 -0.41
CA GLU A 61 18.51 10.91 0.17
C GLU A 61 18.66 11.99 -0.92
N GLY A 62 17.95 13.11 -0.75
CA GLY A 62 17.93 14.20 -1.73
C GLY A 62 17.05 13.95 -2.97
N THR A 63 16.46 12.77 -3.13
CA THR A 63 15.54 12.50 -4.25
C THR A 63 14.11 12.91 -3.90
N LEU A 64 13.45 13.64 -4.81
CA LEU A 64 12.03 13.96 -4.68
C LEU A 64 11.18 12.80 -5.21
N TYR A 65 10.31 12.25 -4.37
CA TYR A 65 9.39 11.17 -4.75
C TYR A 65 7.97 11.70 -4.99
N LYS A 66 7.32 11.24 -6.07
CA LYS A 66 5.93 11.57 -6.44
C LYS A 66 4.92 10.56 -5.90
N LYS A 67 5.29 9.28 -5.92
CA LYS A 67 4.39 8.15 -5.60
C LYS A 67 5.21 6.97 -5.11
N ALA A 68 4.67 6.20 -4.19
CA ALA A 68 5.15 4.87 -3.84
C ALA A 68 3.96 3.91 -3.79
N GLY A 69 4.23 2.61 -3.93
CA GLY A 69 3.21 1.60 -3.78
C GLY A 69 3.80 0.22 -3.50
N VAL A 70 3.01 -0.60 -2.81
CA VAL A 70 3.29 -2.00 -2.55
C VAL A 70 2.33 -2.83 -3.39
N MET A 71 2.85 -3.87 -4.05
CA MET A 71 2.08 -4.81 -4.85
C MET A 71 2.35 -6.23 -4.37
N LEU A 72 1.27 -6.93 -4.05
CA LEU A 72 1.28 -8.33 -3.59
C LEU A 72 0.99 -9.24 -4.78
N SER A 73 1.79 -10.29 -4.94
CA SER A 73 1.62 -11.29 -6.00
C SER A 73 1.95 -12.70 -5.50
N GLY A 74 1.81 -13.70 -6.38
CA GLY A 74 1.88 -15.10 -5.99
C GLY A 74 0.80 -15.46 -4.98
N ILE A 75 -0.43 -15.01 -5.22
CA ILE A 75 -1.56 -15.22 -4.31
C ILE A 75 -1.94 -16.69 -4.33
N VAL A 76 -1.95 -17.31 -3.15
CA VAL A 76 -2.43 -18.68 -2.94
C VAL A 76 -3.70 -18.66 -2.09
N PRO A 77 -4.61 -19.64 -2.25
CA PRO A 77 -5.74 -19.77 -1.35
C PRO A 77 -5.27 -19.93 0.10
N ASP A 78 -5.91 -19.24 1.03
CA ASP A 78 -5.54 -19.28 2.46
C ASP A 78 -5.75 -20.68 3.08
N SER A 79 -6.61 -21.51 2.45
CA SER A 79 -6.81 -22.93 2.77
C SER A 79 -5.65 -23.83 2.33
N SER A 80 -4.78 -23.34 1.45
CA SER A 80 -3.73 -24.11 0.78
C SER A 80 -2.33 -23.71 1.25
N VAL A 81 -2.22 -22.89 2.30
CA VAL A 81 -0.93 -22.53 2.90
C VAL A 81 -0.39 -23.76 3.63
N GLN A 82 0.59 -24.42 3.01
CA GLN A 82 1.24 -25.61 3.55
C GLN A 82 1.97 -25.28 4.86
N GLY A 83 1.66 -26.03 5.92
CA GLY A 83 2.39 -25.93 7.19
C GLY A 83 3.86 -26.32 7.01
N ASN A 84 4.73 -25.69 7.79
CA ASN A 84 6.15 -26.00 7.82
C ASN A 84 6.46 -26.79 9.10
N LEU A 85 7.15 -27.92 9.00
CA LEU A 85 7.47 -28.78 10.14
C LEU A 85 8.31 -28.07 11.22
N PHE A 86 9.10 -27.06 10.83
CA PHE A 86 10.01 -26.32 11.70
C PHE A 86 9.45 -24.96 12.14
N VAL A 87 8.26 -24.58 11.66
CA VAL A 87 7.58 -23.34 12.07
C VAL A 87 6.32 -23.76 12.78
N ALA A 88 6.11 -23.25 14.00
CA ALA A 88 4.87 -23.51 14.74
C ALA A 88 3.68 -23.19 13.81
N GLY A 89 2.76 -24.15 13.69
CA GLY A 89 1.60 -24.01 12.80
C GLY A 89 0.90 -22.68 13.05
N ASN A 90 0.45 -22.06 11.96
CA ASN A 90 -0.19 -20.75 12.02
C ASN A 90 -1.41 -20.86 12.95
N ASN A 91 -1.34 -20.27 14.14
CA ASN A 91 -2.42 -20.39 15.10
C ASN A 91 -3.61 -19.60 14.55
N ASN A 92 -4.84 -20.01 14.86
CA ASN A 92 -6.02 -19.23 14.49
C ASN A 92 -6.05 -17.82 15.12
N ARG A 93 -5.04 -17.42 15.90
CA ARG A 93 -4.97 -16.14 16.63
C ARG A 93 -4.70 -14.99 15.67
N GLU A 94 -3.75 -15.16 14.76
CA GLU A 94 -3.33 -14.14 13.80
C GLU A 94 -4.48 -13.81 12.83
N ARG A 95 -5.19 -14.85 12.35
CA ARG A 95 -6.41 -14.65 11.55
C ARG A 95 -7.49 -13.91 12.33
N LYS A 96 -7.80 -14.34 13.55
CA LYS A 96 -8.79 -13.66 14.42
C LYS A 96 -8.41 -12.21 14.70
N LEU A 97 -7.11 -11.92 14.86
CA LEU A 97 -6.61 -10.56 15.05
C LEU A 97 -6.86 -9.71 13.80
N MET A 98 -6.52 -10.21 12.61
CA MET A 98 -6.78 -9.49 11.36
C MET A 98 -8.27 -9.26 11.15
N ASP A 99 -9.10 -10.29 11.35
CA ASP A 99 -10.57 -10.18 11.27
C ASP A 99 -11.11 -9.14 12.26
N MET A 100 -10.59 -9.10 13.49
CA MET A 100 -10.99 -8.09 14.48
C MET A 100 -10.62 -6.68 14.01
N ILE A 101 -9.38 -6.46 13.55
CA ILE A 101 -8.92 -5.15 13.07
C ILE A 101 -9.80 -4.68 11.91
N ASP A 102 -10.05 -5.55 10.93
CA ASP A 102 -10.88 -5.24 9.76
C ASP A 102 -12.32 -4.91 10.17
N ASN A 103 -12.90 -5.69 11.10
CA ASN A 103 -14.25 -5.42 11.61
C ASN A 103 -14.36 -4.07 12.32
N VAL A 104 -13.37 -3.72 13.14
CA VAL A 104 -13.35 -2.41 13.82
C VAL A 104 -13.25 -1.28 12.80
N ASN A 105 -12.31 -1.37 11.85
CA ASN A 105 -12.15 -0.36 10.80
C ASN A 105 -13.38 -0.22 9.91
N PHE A 106 -14.06 -1.34 9.61
CA PHE A 106 -15.33 -1.32 8.87
C PHE A 106 -16.44 -0.59 9.65
N SER A 107 -16.53 -0.84 10.96
CA SER A 107 -17.58 -0.26 11.82
C SER A 107 -17.39 1.23 12.12
N GLN A 108 -16.15 1.67 12.35
CA GLN A 108 -15.88 3.03 12.82
C GLN A 108 -15.51 4.01 11.70
N ARG A 109 -15.28 3.51 10.47
CA ARG A 109 -14.76 4.27 9.33
C ARG A 109 -13.36 4.87 9.64
N ASP A 110 -12.76 5.54 8.66
CA ASP A 110 -11.51 6.33 8.82
C ASP A 110 -10.23 5.60 9.30
N ASP A 111 -10.14 4.28 9.17
CA ASP A 111 -8.95 3.49 9.57
C ASP A 111 -8.50 3.77 11.02
N VAL A 112 -9.46 3.78 11.96
CA VAL A 112 -9.24 4.09 13.38
C VAL A 112 -8.17 3.20 14.02
N LEU A 113 -8.14 1.90 13.66
CA LEU A 113 -7.07 0.99 14.04
C LEU A 113 -6.07 0.84 12.90
N LYS A 114 -4.83 1.24 13.17
CA LYS A 114 -3.71 1.12 12.23
C LYS A 114 -2.46 0.62 12.91
N PHE A 115 -1.60 -0.02 12.14
CA PHE A 115 -0.29 -0.43 12.62
C PHE A 115 0.58 0.82 12.85
N ALA A 116 1.28 0.90 13.99
CA ALA A 116 2.14 2.03 14.29
C ALA A 116 3.21 2.30 13.21
N ALA A 117 3.63 1.25 12.50
CA ALA A 117 4.55 1.33 11.37
C ALA A 117 4.02 2.18 10.19
N SER A 118 2.72 2.46 10.09
CA SER A 118 2.16 3.36 9.08
C SER A 118 2.23 4.85 9.47
N GLY A 119 2.73 5.17 10.66
CA GLY A 119 2.73 6.52 11.21
C GLY A 119 1.42 6.90 11.90
N THR A 120 1.51 7.82 12.87
CA THR A 120 0.37 8.34 13.65
C THR A 120 -0.30 9.51 12.94
N THR A 121 0.45 10.33 12.19
CA THR A 121 -0.05 11.41 11.35
C THR A 121 -0.29 10.94 9.93
N ARG A 122 -1.31 11.52 9.28
CA ARG A 122 -1.59 11.28 7.85
C ARG A 122 -1.21 12.53 7.08
N ASP A 123 0.07 12.65 6.76
CA ASP A 123 0.62 13.82 6.05
C ASP A 123 0.42 13.76 4.53
N TRP A 124 -0.30 12.75 4.06
CA TRP A 124 -0.66 12.58 2.66
C TRP A 124 -2.18 12.57 2.49
N LYS A 125 -2.67 13.46 1.63
CA LYS A 125 -4.08 13.53 1.22
C LYS A 125 -4.15 13.46 -0.30
N MET A 126 -5.17 12.76 -0.81
CA MET A 126 -5.47 12.80 -2.24
C MET A 126 -5.62 14.27 -2.68
N ARG A 127 -4.86 14.67 -3.70
CA ARG A 127 -4.99 16.00 -4.30
C ARG A 127 -6.29 16.07 -5.09
N GLN A 128 -7.34 16.64 -4.50
CA GLN A 128 -8.69 16.72 -5.06
C GLN A 128 -9.04 18.11 -5.62
N ALA A 129 -8.03 18.92 -5.99
CA ALA A 129 -8.24 20.31 -6.44
C ALA A 129 -9.10 20.45 -7.72
N LEU A 130 -9.27 19.37 -8.49
CA LEU A 130 -10.09 19.32 -9.70
C LEU A 130 -11.32 18.41 -9.54
N ARG A 131 -11.73 18.11 -8.31
CA ARG A 131 -12.95 17.31 -8.07
C ARG A 131 -14.17 18.17 -8.38
N SER A 132 -15.13 17.62 -9.12
CA SER A 132 -16.44 18.24 -9.28
C SER A 132 -17.14 18.42 -7.92
N GLY A 133 -18.09 19.36 -7.88
CA GLY A 133 -18.94 19.56 -6.71
C GLY A 133 -19.71 18.29 -6.35
N ARG A 134 -19.98 18.08 -5.06
CA ARG A 134 -20.74 16.96 -4.51
C ARG A 134 -22.25 17.21 -4.62
N TYR A 135 -22.70 17.48 -5.83
CA TYR A 135 -24.09 17.88 -6.13
C TYR A 135 -25.14 16.91 -5.57
N THR A 136 -24.82 15.63 -5.46
CA THR A 136 -25.76 14.60 -4.98
C THR A 136 -25.69 14.31 -3.49
N THR A 137 -24.65 14.80 -2.79
CA THR A 137 -24.36 14.41 -1.39
C THR A 137 -24.14 15.60 -0.46
N ARG A 138 -24.09 16.83 -0.98
CA ARG A 138 -24.02 18.06 -0.18
C ARG A 138 -24.89 19.15 -0.78
N TRP A 139 -25.89 19.56 0.00
CA TRP A 139 -26.83 20.63 -0.35
C TRP A 139 -26.12 21.96 -0.63
N GLU A 140 -25.07 22.29 0.13
CA GLU A 140 -24.25 23.50 -0.04
C GLU A 140 -23.44 23.51 -1.35
N GLU A 141 -23.26 22.36 -1.99
CA GLU A 141 -22.50 22.24 -3.25
C GLU A 141 -23.44 22.18 -4.47
N LEU A 142 -24.76 22.35 -4.31
CA LEU A 142 -25.74 22.39 -5.41
C LEU A 142 -25.60 23.68 -6.25
N TYR A 143 -25.94 23.59 -7.54
CA TYR A 143 -26.00 24.75 -8.41
C TYR A 143 -27.19 25.64 -8.02
N GLU A 144 -26.92 26.90 -7.69
CA GLU A 144 -27.95 27.94 -7.65
C GLU A 144 -28.30 28.35 -9.09
N VAL A 145 -29.60 28.29 -9.41
CA VAL A 145 -30.13 28.85 -10.66
C VAL A 145 -30.64 30.25 -10.34
N SER A 146 -29.98 31.27 -10.89
CA SER A 146 -30.37 32.69 -10.84
C SER A 146 -31.02 33.14 -12.14
#